data_AF-A0A3S5XHI1-F1
#
_entry.id   AF-A0A3S5XHI1-F1
#
_cell.length_a   1.000
_cell.length_b   1.000
_cell.length_c   1.000
_cell.angle_alpha   90.00
_cell.angle_beta   90.00
_cell.angle_gamma   90.00
#
_symmetry.space_group_name_H-M   'P 1'
#
loop_
_entity.id
_entity.type
_entity.pdbx_description
1 polymer ?
#
loop_
_entity_poly.entity_id
_entity_poly.type
_entity_poly.pdbx_seq_one_letter_code
_entity_poly.pdbx_strand_id
1 'polypeptide(L)'
;MCRRVNRAAALYCRSKKHFITGVALMVTATGVAHAANTVDSRFTNTIVTGDGNSVTGNRDTHFSGATSANDQVIVGNHNTLNNTMSSEIIGNYNTVTNSDIAVKGESNTVSNAYGQLVGDSNKIDAANGTTTVIGSSNNVTGQSNTAVGNGHTMTGRGSVAIGEATTTTASNSVTLGTGSSNNRDNTVSVGAAGAERQITNVAGGSARTDASNLGQVQDGDAATLAAAKGYTDTQVSAEAQKRADEDNRVLSTATNHTNQAVANEAQTRGQEDARVLGEAIDHANQQVAAEAQARHAGDAATLASANNHTDSAIKTEAKAREDGDATTLKTAQDHTNSRVDAEAQARADGDAATLASAKDHTNSRVDAEAQARAEGDAASSARRSIMRISKWRPRLKPATPAMLQPWRARTTTLTARSRLKRKPGKMVTRRR
;
A
#
# COMPACT_ATOMS: atom_id res chain seq x y z
N MET A 1 -68.66 39.02 -96.05
CA MET A 1 -67.95 40.06 -96.84
C MET A 1 -67.49 39.44 -98.15
N CYS A 2 -68.15 39.80 -99.25
CA CYS A 2 -67.75 39.47 -100.62
C CYS A 2 -66.47 40.22 -101.03
N ARG A 3 -65.62 39.59 -101.86
CA ARG A 3 -65.33 40.11 -103.21
C ARG A 3 -64.58 39.08 -104.07
N ARG A 4 -65.25 38.70 -105.17
CA ARG A 4 -64.67 38.18 -106.42
C ARG A 4 -64.02 39.31 -107.22
N VAL A 5 -62.97 39.00 -107.99
CA VAL A 5 -62.68 39.52 -109.35
C VAL A 5 -61.80 38.44 -110.05
N ASN A 6 -62.22 37.61 -111.02
CA ASN A 6 -62.58 37.77 -112.45
C ASN A 6 -61.47 38.16 -113.45
N ARG A 7 -61.18 37.24 -114.41
CA ARG A 7 -60.97 37.38 -115.90
C ARG A 7 -60.04 36.24 -116.40
N ALA A 8 -60.37 35.28 -117.28
CA ALA A 8 -61.13 35.16 -118.55
C ALA A 8 -60.30 35.45 -119.84
N ALA A 9 -60.04 34.39 -120.64
CA ALA A 9 -59.92 34.34 -122.13
C ALA A 9 -59.64 32.86 -122.57
N ALA A 10 -60.62 32.13 -123.13
CA ALA A 10 -60.95 31.94 -124.57
C ALA A 10 -60.20 30.74 -125.21
N LEU A 11 -60.78 29.53 -125.30
CA LEU A 11 -61.66 28.95 -126.34
C LEU A 11 -61.01 28.67 -127.72
N TYR A 12 -60.91 27.38 -128.07
CA TYR A 12 -61.11 26.91 -129.45
C TYR A 12 -61.84 25.54 -129.49
N CYS A 13 -62.92 25.50 -130.28
CA CYS A 13 -63.82 24.40 -130.68
C CYS A 13 -63.10 23.32 -131.54
N ARG A 14 -63.60 22.13 -131.92
CA ARG A 14 -64.92 21.48 -132.14
C ARG A 14 -64.60 19.97 -132.35
N SER A 15 -65.42 18.96 -132.03
CA SER A 15 -66.60 18.55 -132.82
C SER A 15 -67.24 17.25 -132.28
N LYS A 16 -68.57 17.30 -131.99
CA LYS A 16 -69.68 16.34 -132.27
C LYS A 16 -69.35 14.83 -132.24
N LYS A 17 -70.05 13.92 -131.54
CA LYS A 17 -71.51 13.60 -131.40
C LYS A 17 -71.49 12.22 -130.66
N HIS A 18 -72.24 11.88 -129.61
CA HIS A 18 -73.64 11.44 -129.62
C HIS A 18 -74.03 10.80 -128.27
N PHE A 19 -75.26 11.06 -127.84
CA PHE A 19 -76.17 10.24 -127.02
C PHE A 19 -75.79 9.84 -125.58
N ILE A 20 -76.46 10.51 -124.64
CA ILE A 20 -76.75 10.03 -123.29
C ILE A 20 -77.93 9.06 -123.39
N THR A 21 -77.69 7.77 -123.12
CA THR A 21 -78.71 6.85 -122.59
C THR A 21 -77.98 5.75 -121.81
N GLY A 22 -77.91 5.90 -120.50
CA GLY A 22 -77.31 4.90 -119.63
C GLY A 22 -77.35 5.41 -118.20
N VAL A 23 -78.29 4.89 -117.42
CA VAL A 23 -78.35 5.05 -115.98
C VAL A 23 -76.99 4.69 -115.40
N ALA A 24 -76.20 5.69 -115.03
CA ALA A 24 -75.00 5.47 -114.24
C ALA A 24 -75.47 5.17 -112.81
N LEU A 25 -75.67 3.88 -112.56
CA LEU A 25 -75.64 3.30 -111.23
C LEU A 25 -74.36 3.84 -110.56
N MET A 26 -74.50 4.82 -109.65
CA MET A 26 -73.44 5.18 -108.71
C MET A 26 -73.23 3.99 -107.79
N VAL A 27 -72.50 2.99 -108.27
CA VAL A 27 -71.80 2.07 -107.40
C VAL A 27 -70.70 2.91 -106.78
N THR A 28 -70.96 3.45 -105.58
CA THR A 28 -69.89 3.81 -104.67
C THR A 28 -69.21 2.50 -104.30
N ALA A 29 -68.35 2.00 -105.19
CA ALA A 29 -67.40 0.97 -104.82
C ALA A 29 -66.54 1.63 -103.75
N THR A 30 -66.82 1.30 -102.49
CA THR A 30 -65.82 1.38 -101.42
C THR A 30 -64.76 0.33 -101.76
N GLY A 31 -64.04 0.57 -102.86
CA GLY A 31 -62.89 -0.22 -103.25
C GLY A 31 -61.82 0.13 -102.24
N VAL A 32 -61.54 -0.78 -101.33
CA VAL A 32 -60.33 -0.71 -100.53
C VAL A 32 -59.18 -0.76 -101.53
N ALA A 33 -58.44 0.33 -101.67
CA ALA A 33 -57.25 0.38 -102.50
C ALA A 33 -56.16 -0.41 -101.76
N HIS A 34 -55.94 -1.64 -102.19
CA HIS A 34 -54.89 -2.50 -101.65
C HIS A 34 -53.56 -2.02 -102.23
N ALA A 35 -52.58 -1.75 -101.37
CA ALA A 35 -51.23 -1.39 -101.82
C ALA A 35 -50.58 -2.64 -102.47
N ALA A 36 -49.95 -2.46 -103.63
CA ALA A 36 -49.31 -3.60 -104.32
C ALA A 36 -48.12 -4.14 -103.52
N ASN A 37 -48.02 -5.46 -103.41
CA ASN A 37 -46.81 -6.11 -102.90
C ASN A 37 -45.69 -6.03 -103.94
N THR A 38 -44.48 -5.71 -103.51
CA THR A 38 -43.26 -5.70 -104.33
C THR A 38 -42.36 -6.83 -103.89
N VAL A 39 -42.00 -7.74 -104.80
CA VAL A 39 -41.06 -8.82 -104.54
C VAL A 39 -39.99 -8.80 -105.62
N ASP A 40 -38.72 -8.71 -105.22
CA ASP A 40 -37.59 -8.81 -106.14
C ASP A 40 -37.56 -10.20 -106.79
N SER A 41 -37.41 -10.24 -108.12
CA SER A 41 -37.52 -11.47 -108.91
C SER A 41 -36.49 -12.55 -108.56
N ARG A 42 -35.44 -12.20 -107.80
CA ARG A 42 -34.43 -13.14 -107.30
C ARG A 42 -34.94 -14.04 -106.17
N PHE A 43 -36.06 -13.72 -105.54
CA PHE A 43 -36.64 -14.53 -104.46
C PHE A 43 -37.69 -15.48 -105.02
N THR A 44 -37.31 -16.74 -105.20
CA THR A 44 -38.16 -17.76 -105.85
C THR A 44 -39.00 -18.58 -104.86
N ASN A 45 -38.66 -18.57 -103.57
CA ASN A 45 -39.42 -19.26 -102.52
C ASN A 45 -39.90 -18.25 -101.46
N THR A 46 -40.93 -17.48 -101.80
CA THR A 46 -41.42 -16.37 -100.97
C THR A 46 -42.94 -16.36 -100.94
N ILE A 47 -43.49 -16.45 -99.75
CA ILE A 47 -44.92 -16.34 -99.47
C ILE A 47 -45.18 -14.91 -98.99
N VAL A 48 -45.97 -14.14 -99.74
CA VAL A 48 -46.42 -12.81 -99.33
C VAL A 48 -47.94 -12.77 -99.34
N THR A 49 -48.53 -12.42 -98.22
CA THR A 49 -49.99 -12.25 -98.07
C THR A 49 -50.29 -10.94 -97.35
N GLY A 50 -51.39 -10.28 -97.73
CA GLY A 50 -51.73 -8.91 -97.31
C GLY A 50 -51.24 -7.85 -98.31
N ASP A 51 -51.22 -6.58 -97.90
CA ASP A 51 -51.03 -5.44 -98.80
C ASP A 51 -49.74 -4.65 -98.53
N GLY A 52 -49.17 -4.06 -99.58
CA GLY A 52 -48.10 -3.06 -99.46
C GLY A 52 -46.80 -3.60 -98.89
N ASN A 53 -46.58 -4.91 -98.92
CA ASN A 53 -45.34 -5.52 -98.48
C ASN A 53 -44.24 -5.34 -99.53
N SER A 54 -43.01 -5.10 -99.09
CA SER A 54 -41.84 -4.94 -99.94
C SER A 54 -40.76 -5.94 -99.55
N VAL A 55 -40.54 -6.96 -100.38
CA VAL A 55 -39.46 -7.93 -100.25
C VAL A 55 -38.39 -7.60 -101.28
N THR A 56 -37.30 -7.05 -100.78
CA THR A 56 -36.12 -6.65 -101.56
C THR A 56 -34.89 -7.34 -100.99
N GLY A 57 -33.87 -7.54 -101.82
CA GLY A 57 -32.59 -8.04 -101.33
C GLY A 57 -31.64 -6.89 -101.09
N ASN A 58 -30.89 -6.93 -99.98
CA ASN A 58 -29.77 -6.00 -99.84
C ASN A 58 -28.75 -6.34 -100.93
N ARG A 59 -28.23 -5.31 -101.61
CA ARG A 59 -27.24 -5.47 -102.68
C ARG A 59 -25.86 -5.74 -102.07
N ASP A 60 -25.75 -6.75 -101.22
CA ASP A 60 -24.47 -7.19 -100.69
C ASP A 60 -23.86 -8.27 -101.57
N THR A 61 -22.73 -7.90 -102.13
CA THR A 61 -22.00 -8.47 -103.26
C THR A 61 -21.17 -9.71 -102.88
N HIS A 62 -21.63 -10.53 -101.94
CA HIS A 62 -20.84 -11.66 -101.44
C HIS A 62 -21.23 -13.05 -101.98
N PHE A 63 -22.17 -13.12 -102.93
CA PHE A 63 -22.44 -14.36 -103.66
C PHE A 63 -22.80 -14.04 -105.12
N SER A 64 -21.79 -13.93 -105.98
CA SER A 64 -22.00 -14.01 -107.43
C SER A 64 -22.41 -15.45 -107.78
N GLY A 65 -23.70 -15.78 -107.62
CA GLY A 65 -24.25 -17.07 -108.03
C GLY A 65 -25.35 -17.67 -107.14
N ALA A 66 -25.67 -17.09 -105.98
CA ALA A 66 -26.82 -17.57 -105.20
C ALA A 66 -28.11 -16.97 -105.78
N THR A 67 -28.85 -17.78 -106.54
CA THR A 67 -30.31 -17.71 -106.50
C THR A 67 -30.70 -17.85 -105.03
N SER A 68 -31.24 -16.79 -104.41
CA SER A 68 -31.60 -16.83 -102.99
C SER A 68 -32.79 -17.78 -102.82
N ALA A 69 -32.48 -19.04 -102.55
CA ALA A 69 -33.44 -20.12 -102.26
C ALA A 69 -33.87 -20.11 -100.79
N ASN A 70 -33.86 -18.94 -100.14
CA ASN A 70 -34.21 -18.79 -98.74
C ASN A 70 -35.68 -18.50 -98.60
N ASP A 71 -36.35 -19.29 -97.77
CA ASP A 71 -37.78 -19.23 -97.54
C ASP A 71 -38.13 -17.92 -96.82
N GLN A 72 -38.92 -17.09 -97.49
CA GLN A 72 -39.47 -15.89 -96.89
C GLN A 72 -40.96 -16.09 -96.65
N VAL A 73 -41.41 -15.82 -95.43
CA VAL A 73 -42.83 -15.83 -95.08
C VAL A 73 -43.19 -14.44 -94.59
N ILE A 74 -43.99 -13.70 -95.36
CA ILE A 74 -44.50 -12.38 -95.00
C ILE A 74 -46.02 -12.43 -94.98
N VAL A 75 -46.60 -12.25 -93.81
CA VAL A 75 -48.04 -12.30 -93.57
C VAL A 75 -48.46 -11.01 -92.88
N GLY A 76 -49.31 -10.22 -93.55
CA GLY A 76 -49.87 -8.96 -93.03
C GLY A 76 -49.57 -7.78 -93.96
N ASN A 77 -49.66 -6.55 -93.44
CA ASN A 77 -49.64 -5.34 -94.27
C ASN A 77 -48.40 -4.48 -94.04
N HIS A 78 -47.90 -3.85 -95.10
CA HIS A 78 -46.85 -2.83 -95.07
C HIS A 78 -45.53 -3.29 -94.44
N ASN A 79 -45.20 -4.57 -94.53
CA ASN A 79 -43.90 -5.06 -94.06
C ASN A 79 -42.81 -4.80 -95.11
N THR A 80 -41.62 -4.41 -94.66
CA THR A 80 -40.43 -4.22 -95.49
C THR A 80 -39.39 -5.24 -95.08
N LEU A 81 -39.07 -6.17 -95.97
CA LEU A 81 -37.95 -7.09 -95.84
C LEU A 81 -36.86 -6.66 -96.83
N ASN A 82 -35.68 -6.31 -96.33
CA ASN A 82 -34.49 -6.01 -97.12
C ASN A 82 -33.34 -6.93 -96.68
N ASN A 83 -33.37 -8.18 -97.12
CA ASN A 83 -32.46 -9.21 -96.63
C ASN A 83 -32.20 -10.28 -97.70
N THR A 84 -31.09 -11.00 -97.60
CA THR A 84 -30.80 -12.20 -98.39
C THR A 84 -31.02 -13.50 -97.61
N MET A 85 -31.12 -13.47 -96.27
CA MET A 85 -31.34 -14.64 -95.39
C MET A 85 -32.82 -14.96 -95.18
N SER A 86 -33.14 -16.16 -94.71
CA SER A 86 -34.52 -16.60 -94.39
C SER A 86 -35.13 -15.72 -93.31
N SER A 87 -36.42 -15.38 -93.41
CA SER A 87 -37.12 -14.58 -92.40
C SER A 87 -38.61 -14.88 -92.41
N GLU A 88 -39.19 -14.91 -91.22
CA GLU A 88 -40.64 -14.99 -91.02
C GLU A 88 -41.09 -13.65 -90.44
N ILE A 89 -42.02 -12.97 -91.11
CA ILE A 89 -42.66 -11.74 -90.64
C ILE A 89 -44.16 -11.97 -90.61
N ILE A 90 -44.75 -11.91 -89.42
CA ILE A 90 -46.19 -11.99 -89.22
C ILE A 90 -46.66 -10.73 -88.50
N GLY A 91 -47.53 -9.96 -89.13
CA GLY A 91 -48.12 -8.73 -88.60
C GLY A 91 -47.90 -7.55 -89.54
N ASN A 92 -47.90 -6.32 -89.00
CA ASN A 92 -47.97 -5.12 -89.83
C ASN A 92 -46.78 -4.17 -89.61
N TYR A 93 -46.41 -3.41 -90.63
CA TYR A 93 -45.43 -2.32 -90.54
C TYR A 93 -44.04 -2.74 -90.01
N ASN A 94 -43.68 -4.02 -90.11
CA ASN A 94 -42.37 -4.48 -89.66
C ASN A 94 -41.32 -4.21 -90.73
N THR A 95 -40.14 -3.72 -90.33
CA THR A 95 -38.98 -3.53 -91.17
C THR A 95 -37.87 -4.47 -90.72
N VAL A 96 -37.48 -5.42 -91.55
CA VAL A 96 -36.41 -6.39 -91.27
C VAL A 96 -35.33 -6.23 -92.32
N THR A 97 -34.10 -6.00 -91.89
CA THR A 97 -32.94 -5.80 -92.77
C THR A 97 -31.79 -6.69 -92.34
N ASN A 98 -31.13 -7.35 -93.28
CA ASN A 98 -29.95 -8.18 -93.01
C ASN A 98 -30.07 -9.08 -91.74
N SER A 99 -31.18 -9.82 -91.58
CA SER A 99 -31.49 -10.54 -90.32
C SER A 99 -32.17 -11.88 -90.55
N ASP A 100 -31.67 -13.00 -90.02
CA ASP A 100 -32.39 -14.29 -90.01
C ASP A 100 -33.22 -14.44 -88.74
N ILE A 101 -34.46 -13.95 -88.79
CA ILE A 101 -35.29 -13.75 -87.60
C ILE A 101 -36.77 -14.03 -87.89
N ALA A 102 -37.47 -14.57 -86.89
CA ALA A 102 -38.93 -14.61 -86.86
C ALA A 102 -39.48 -13.39 -86.09
N VAL A 103 -40.18 -12.50 -86.79
CA VAL A 103 -40.83 -11.30 -86.24
C VAL A 103 -42.33 -11.49 -86.23
N LYS A 104 -42.95 -11.36 -85.05
CA LYS A 104 -44.40 -11.41 -84.88
C LYS A 104 -44.89 -10.16 -84.16
N GLY A 105 -45.72 -9.36 -84.80
CA GLY A 105 -46.32 -8.16 -84.22
C GLY A 105 -46.26 -6.94 -85.14
N GLU A 106 -46.14 -5.75 -84.57
CA GLU A 106 -46.38 -4.51 -85.30
C GLU A 106 -45.25 -3.48 -85.16
N SER A 107 -44.94 -2.77 -86.24
CA SER A 107 -44.03 -1.61 -86.24
C SER A 107 -42.62 -1.90 -85.72
N ASN A 108 -42.16 -3.16 -85.81
CA ASN A 108 -40.81 -3.50 -85.37
C ASN A 108 -39.76 -3.13 -86.42
N THR A 109 -38.61 -2.63 -85.99
CA THR A 109 -37.44 -2.37 -86.84
C THR A 109 -36.30 -3.28 -86.39
N VAL A 110 -35.89 -4.19 -87.25
CA VAL A 110 -34.83 -5.17 -86.97
C VAL A 110 -33.73 -5.06 -88.02
N SER A 111 -32.49 -4.94 -87.56
CA SER A 111 -31.29 -4.98 -88.38
C SER A 111 -30.24 -5.90 -87.75
N ASN A 112 -29.46 -6.58 -88.59
CA ASN A 112 -28.28 -7.34 -88.17
C ASN A 112 -28.58 -8.27 -86.99
N ALA A 113 -29.67 -9.02 -87.04
CA ALA A 113 -30.11 -9.83 -85.91
C ALA A 113 -30.49 -11.24 -86.33
N TYR A 114 -30.32 -12.17 -85.40
CA TYR A 114 -30.85 -13.53 -85.50
C TYR A 114 -31.85 -13.79 -84.37
N GLY A 115 -32.74 -14.77 -84.54
CA GLY A 115 -33.55 -15.30 -83.43
C GLY A 115 -35.03 -15.02 -83.53
N GLN A 116 -35.63 -14.45 -82.47
CA GLN A 116 -37.08 -14.25 -82.40
C GLN A 116 -37.46 -12.90 -81.79
N LEU A 117 -38.49 -12.28 -82.35
CA LEU A 117 -39.11 -11.07 -81.86
C LEU A 117 -40.62 -11.24 -81.84
N VAL A 118 -41.24 -11.00 -80.68
CA VAL A 118 -42.69 -10.95 -80.52
C VAL A 118 -43.10 -9.68 -79.80
N GLY A 119 -43.86 -8.81 -80.45
CA GLY A 119 -44.42 -7.60 -79.83
C GLY A 119 -44.42 -6.41 -80.76
N ASP A 120 -44.45 -5.20 -80.20
CA ASP A 120 -44.64 -3.97 -80.97
C ASP A 120 -43.53 -2.95 -80.80
N SER A 121 -43.26 -2.20 -81.87
CA SER A 121 -42.42 -1.00 -81.83
C SER A 121 -41.01 -1.24 -81.27
N ASN A 122 -40.47 -2.46 -81.43
CA ASN A 122 -39.11 -2.79 -81.00
C ASN A 122 -38.10 -2.32 -82.03
N LYS A 123 -36.98 -1.79 -81.56
CA LYS A 123 -35.80 -1.43 -82.34
C LYS A 123 -34.65 -2.36 -81.96
N ILE A 124 -34.27 -3.22 -82.90
CA ILE A 124 -33.20 -4.20 -82.72
C ILE A 124 -32.11 -3.94 -83.75
N ASP A 125 -30.89 -3.75 -83.29
CA ASP A 125 -29.66 -3.75 -84.10
C ASP A 125 -28.60 -4.62 -83.42
N ALA A 126 -28.77 -5.93 -83.49
CA ALA A 126 -28.06 -6.87 -82.60
C ALA A 126 -26.64 -7.22 -83.08
N ALA A 127 -26.04 -6.45 -83.98
CA ALA A 127 -24.67 -6.64 -84.48
C ALA A 127 -24.34 -8.10 -84.90
N ASN A 128 -25.26 -8.73 -85.65
CA ASN A 128 -25.26 -10.13 -86.07
C ASN A 128 -25.30 -11.13 -84.89
N GLY A 129 -26.02 -10.78 -83.82
CA GLY A 129 -26.25 -11.61 -82.63
C GLY A 129 -27.61 -12.27 -82.61
N THR A 130 -27.71 -13.39 -81.89
CA THR A 130 -28.98 -14.10 -81.68
C THR A 130 -29.74 -13.53 -80.49
N THR A 131 -30.77 -12.76 -80.76
CA THR A 131 -31.59 -12.10 -79.74
C THR A 131 -32.98 -12.72 -79.63
N THR A 132 -33.52 -12.67 -78.41
CA THR A 132 -34.94 -12.97 -78.15
C THR A 132 -35.55 -11.74 -77.50
N VAL A 133 -36.56 -11.16 -78.14
CA VAL A 133 -37.25 -9.97 -77.63
C VAL A 133 -38.73 -10.28 -77.56
N ILE A 134 -39.32 -10.13 -76.37
CA ILE A 134 -40.74 -10.31 -76.13
C ILE A 134 -41.26 -9.08 -75.41
N GLY A 135 -42.22 -8.38 -76.01
CA GLY A 135 -42.83 -7.16 -75.49
C GLY A 135 -42.60 -5.97 -76.40
N SER A 136 -42.68 -4.77 -75.84
CA SER A 136 -42.95 -3.56 -76.61
C SER A 136 -41.88 -2.49 -76.41
N SER A 137 -41.62 -1.69 -77.45
CA SER A 137 -40.75 -0.51 -77.34
C SER A 137 -39.33 -0.78 -76.83
N ASN A 138 -38.80 -1.99 -77.05
CA ASN A 138 -37.44 -2.33 -76.62
C ASN A 138 -36.40 -1.80 -77.61
N ASN A 139 -35.28 -1.30 -77.11
CA ASN A 139 -34.12 -0.84 -77.87
C ASN A 139 -32.91 -1.74 -77.57
N VAL A 140 -32.64 -2.70 -78.44
CA VAL A 140 -31.61 -3.73 -78.27
C VAL A 140 -30.52 -3.54 -79.32
N THR A 141 -29.38 -3.00 -78.91
CA THR A 141 -28.23 -2.77 -79.81
C THR A 141 -27.02 -3.64 -79.46
N GLY A 142 -27.03 -4.27 -78.28
CA GLY A 142 -26.02 -5.23 -77.88
C GLY A 142 -26.23 -6.59 -78.54
N GLN A 143 -25.15 -7.30 -78.81
CA GLN A 143 -25.19 -8.61 -79.45
C GLN A 143 -25.75 -9.67 -78.50
N SER A 144 -26.59 -10.57 -79.02
CA SER A 144 -27.06 -11.78 -78.34
C SER A 144 -27.80 -11.58 -77.02
N ASN A 145 -28.73 -10.62 -76.97
CA ASN A 145 -29.49 -10.28 -75.77
C ASN A 145 -30.85 -10.97 -75.67
N THR A 146 -31.33 -11.17 -74.45
CA THR A 146 -32.72 -11.58 -74.17
C THR A 146 -33.46 -10.48 -73.43
N ALA A 147 -34.58 -10.02 -73.97
CA ALA A 147 -35.43 -8.98 -73.39
C ALA A 147 -36.85 -9.50 -73.21
N VAL A 148 -37.38 -9.43 -71.99
CA VAL A 148 -38.76 -9.85 -71.68
C VAL A 148 -39.47 -8.76 -70.90
N GLY A 149 -40.39 -8.09 -71.60
CA GLY A 149 -41.16 -6.94 -71.15
C GLY A 149 -40.95 -5.72 -72.04
N ASN A 150 -41.13 -4.53 -71.49
CA ASN A 150 -41.32 -3.32 -72.28
C ASN A 150 -40.26 -2.26 -72.01
N GLY A 151 -39.89 -1.48 -73.03
CA GLY A 151 -39.05 -0.29 -72.87
C GLY A 151 -37.61 -0.57 -72.44
N HIS A 152 -37.11 -1.79 -72.62
CA HIS A 152 -35.73 -2.13 -72.27
C HIS A 152 -34.74 -1.37 -73.16
N THR A 153 -33.66 -0.85 -72.58
CA THR A 153 -32.47 -0.40 -73.32
C THR A 153 -31.31 -1.35 -73.04
N MET A 154 -30.86 -2.10 -74.05
CA MET A 154 -29.84 -3.12 -73.92
C MET A 154 -28.69 -2.90 -74.91
N THR A 155 -27.57 -2.38 -74.41
CA THR A 155 -26.36 -2.13 -75.21
C THR A 155 -25.23 -3.10 -74.86
N GLY A 156 -25.29 -3.73 -73.68
CA GLY A 156 -24.35 -4.77 -73.29
C GLY A 156 -24.52 -6.04 -74.13
N ARG A 157 -23.47 -6.85 -74.24
CA ARG A 157 -23.50 -8.09 -75.04
C ARG A 157 -23.83 -9.30 -74.18
N GLY A 158 -24.68 -10.20 -74.66
CA GLY A 158 -24.93 -11.49 -74.03
C GLY A 158 -25.68 -11.37 -72.70
N SER A 159 -26.57 -10.39 -72.60
CA SER A 159 -27.23 -10.02 -71.36
C SER A 159 -28.73 -10.33 -71.38
N VAL A 160 -29.32 -10.41 -70.20
CA VAL A 160 -30.75 -10.70 -69.99
C VAL A 160 -31.41 -9.53 -69.26
N ALA A 161 -32.53 -9.05 -69.76
CA ALA A 161 -33.37 -8.06 -69.10
C ALA A 161 -34.79 -8.60 -68.94
N ILE A 162 -35.33 -8.52 -67.72
CA ILE A 162 -36.69 -8.96 -67.39
C ILE A 162 -37.36 -7.87 -66.55
N GLY A 163 -38.49 -7.34 -67.01
CA GLY A 163 -39.25 -6.28 -66.33
C GLY A 163 -39.74 -5.20 -67.29
N GLU A 164 -39.77 -3.95 -66.86
CA GLU A 164 -40.11 -2.81 -67.71
C GLU A 164 -39.08 -1.69 -67.55
N ALA A 165 -38.79 -0.93 -68.61
CA ALA A 165 -37.91 0.23 -68.59
C ALA A 165 -36.52 -0.04 -67.97
N THR A 166 -35.95 -1.24 -68.17
CA THR A 166 -34.62 -1.56 -67.62
C THR A 166 -33.51 -1.02 -68.51
N THR A 167 -32.37 -0.65 -67.91
CA THR A 167 -31.17 -0.24 -68.65
C THR A 167 -30.02 -1.23 -68.41
N THR A 168 -29.64 -1.99 -69.43
CA THR A 168 -28.56 -3.00 -69.35
C THR A 168 -27.41 -2.63 -70.28
N THR A 169 -26.42 -1.92 -69.76
CA THR A 169 -25.21 -1.55 -70.50
C THR A 169 -24.06 -2.54 -70.26
N ALA A 170 -24.14 -3.30 -69.18
CA ALA A 170 -23.21 -4.38 -68.84
C ALA A 170 -23.33 -5.60 -69.76
N SER A 171 -22.18 -6.18 -70.12
CA SER A 171 -22.10 -7.45 -70.84
C SER A 171 -22.15 -8.66 -69.89
N ASN A 172 -22.58 -9.80 -70.41
CA ASN A 172 -22.71 -11.06 -69.68
C ASN A 172 -23.44 -10.90 -68.33
N SER A 173 -24.55 -10.16 -68.32
CA SER A 173 -25.20 -9.71 -67.10
C SER A 173 -26.71 -9.89 -67.13
N VAL A 174 -27.33 -9.87 -65.94
CA VAL A 174 -28.78 -9.96 -65.77
C VAL A 174 -29.30 -8.70 -65.11
N THR A 175 -30.38 -8.13 -65.63
CA THR A 175 -31.08 -6.98 -65.06
C THR A 175 -32.52 -7.38 -64.79
N LEU A 176 -32.90 -7.40 -63.51
CA LEU A 176 -34.17 -7.93 -63.05
C LEU A 176 -35.01 -6.84 -62.37
N GLY A 177 -36.25 -6.69 -62.83
CA GLY A 177 -37.27 -5.81 -62.26
C GLY A 177 -37.39 -4.45 -62.95
N THR A 178 -38.57 -3.84 -62.82
CA THR A 178 -38.92 -2.57 -63.49
C THR A 178 -38.00 -1.42 -63.09
N GLY A 179 -37.47 -0.67 -64.05
CA GLY A 179 -36.56 0.46 -63.82
C GLY A 179 -35.17 0.08 -63.31
N SER A 180 -34.83 -1.22 -63.27
CA SER A 180 -33.49 -1.66 -62.86
C SER A 180 -32.42 -1.24 -63.87
N SER A 181 -31.21 -1.00 -63.36
CA SER A 181 -30.04 -0.64 -64.18
C SER A 181 -28.86 -1.55 -63.85
N ASN A 182 -28.14 -2.00 -64.87
CA ASN A 182 -26.91 -2.76 -64.74
C ASN A 182 -25.81 -2.21 -65.65
N ASN A 183 -24.74 -1.73 -65.03
CA ASN A 183 -23.58 -1.13 -65.68
C ASN A 183 -22.25 -1.81 -65.29
N ARG A 184 -22.30 -3.02 -64.71
CA ARG A 184 -21.11 -3.82 -64.36
C ARG A 184 -21.19 -5.20 -64.99
N ASP A 185 -20.22 -5.52 -65.83
CA ASP A 185 -20.14 -6.82 -66.49
C ASP A 185 -20.10 -7.98 -65.50
N ASN A 186 -20.65 -9.14 -65.88
CA ASN A 186 -20.72 -10.35 -65.07
C ASN A 186 -21.49 -10.17 -63.74
N THR A 187 -22.59 -9.42 -63.74
CA THR A 187 -23.40 -9.20 -62.53
C THR A 187 -24.90 -9.44 -62.74
N VAL A 188 -25.60 -9.64 -61.62
CA VAL A 188 -27.06 -9.60 -61.55
C VAL A 188 -27.46 -8.33 -60.81
N SER A 189 -28.15 -7.41 -61.46
CA SER A 189 -28.75 -6.22 -60.83
C SER A 189 -30.23 -6.46 -60.59
N VAL A 190 -30.67 -6.24 -59.35
CA VAL A 190 -32.08 -6.33 -58.95
C VAL A 190 -32.72 -4.96 -58.72
N GLY A 191 -32.03 -3.87 -59.08
CA GLY A 191 -32.50 -2.51 -58.83
C GLY A 191 -31.69 -1.46 -59.61
N ALA A 192 -31.76 -0.22 -59.15
CA ALA A 192 -30.90 0.88 -59.58
C ALA A 192 -30.45 1.67 -58.35
N ALA A 193 -29.48 2.57 -58.51
CA ALA A 193 -29.05 3.45 -57.43
C ALA A 193 -30.24 4.28 -56.90
N GLY A 194 -30.53 4.17 -55.60
CA GLY A 194 -31.70 4.79 -54.95
C GLY A 194 -33.04 4.07 -55.18
N ALA A 195 -33.02 2.94 -55.89
CA ALA A 195 -34.15 2.07 -56.16
C ALA A 195 -33.76 0.60 -55.94
N GLU A 196 -33.08 0.33 -54.82
CA GLU A 196 -32.65 -1.00 -54.42
C GLU A 196 -33.84 -1.88 -54.03
N ARG A 197 -33.71 -3.19 -54.25
CA ARG A 197 -34.70 -4.18 -53.84
C ARG A 197 -34.13 -5.13 -52.81
N GLN A 198 -34.98 -5.53 -51.86
CA GLN A 198 -34.67 -6.64 -50.98
C GLN A 198 -34.80 -7.97 -51.73
N ILE A 199 -33.89 -8.89 -51.46
CA ILE A 199 -33.99 -10.29 -51.88
C ILE A 199 -34.44 -11.08 -50.65
N THR A 200 -35.70 -11.51 -50.63
CA THR A 200 -36.32 -12.17 -49.47
C THR A 200 -36.42 -13.68 -49.70
N ASN A 201 -36.65 -14.43 -48.60
CA ASN A 201 -36.69 -15.90 -48.60
C ASN A 201 -35.36 -16.56 -49.01
N VAL A 202 -34.23 -15.96 -48.60
CA VAL A 202 -32.89 -16.48 -48.83
C VAL A 202 -32.51 -17.43 -47.69
N ALA A 203 -32.37 -18.71 -48.01
CA ALA A 203 -31.82 -19.71 -47.09
C ALA A 203 -30.37 -19.38 -46.71
N GLY A 204 -29.90 -19.87 -45.57
CA GLY A 204 -28.53 -19.65 -45.14
C GLY A 204 -27.53 -20.27 -46.13
N GLY A 205 -26.50 -19.51 -46.50
CA GLY A 205 -25.42 -19.98 -47.36
C GLY A 205 -24.58 -21.06 -46.69
N SER A 206 -24.12 -22.02 -47.47
CA SER A 206 -23.33 -23.18 -47.03
C SER A 206 -21.92 -23.21 -47.64
N ALA A 207 -21.76 -22.69 -48.85
CA ALA A 207 -20.49 -22.56 -49.55
C ALA A 207 -19.98 -21.12 -49.53
N ARG A 208 -18.69 -20.94 -49.85
CA ARG A 208 -18.02 -19.62 -49.83
C ARG A 208 -18.60 -18.59 -50.81
N THR A 209 -19.32 -19.04 -51.83
CA THR A 209 -19.93 -18.19 -52.87
C THR A 209 -21.45 -18.08 -52.73
N ASP A 210 -22.03 -18.61 -51.64
CA ASP A 210 -23.44 -18.47 -51.36
C ASP A 210 -23.72 -17.08 -50.76
N ALA A 211 -24.93 -16.57 -50.97
CA ALA A 211 -25.37 -15.34 -50.31
C ALA A 211 -25.61 -15.60 -48.81
N SER A 212 -25.11 -14.72 -47.95
CA SER A 212 -25.45 -14.72 -46.53
C SER A 212 -26.79 -14.03 -46.32
N ASN A 213 -27.69 -14.65 -45.56
CA ASN A 213 -28.91 -13.98 -45.11
C ASN A 213 -28.67 -13.17 -43.83
N LEU A 214 -29.65 -12.37 -43.40
CA LEU A 214 -29.52 -11.51 -42.22
C LEU A 214 -29.28 -12.31 -40.93
N GLY A 215 -29.86 -13.51 -40.80
CA GLY A 215 -29.67 -14.38 -39.63
C GLY A 215 -28.21 -14.79 -39.47
N GLN A 216 -27.55 -15.24 -40.54
CA GLN A 216 -26.13 -15.61 -40.49
C GLN A 216 -25.21 -14.45 -40.10
N VAL A 217 -25.53 -13.22 -40.53
CA VAL A 217 -24.77 -12.02 -40.15
C VAL A 217 -24.95 -11.74 -38.66
N GLN A 218 -26.19 -11.74 -38.16
CA GLN A 218 -26.49 -11.51 -36.75
C GLN A 218 -25.85 -12.56 -35.84
N ASP A 219 -25.87 -13.83 -36.25
CA ASP A 219 -25.23 -14.93 -35.52
C ASP A 219 -23.71 -14.75 -35.47
N GLY A 220 -23.08 -14.36 -36.58
CA GLY A 220 -21.65 -14.05 -36.64
C GLY A 220 -21.25 -12.87 -35.76
N ASP A 221 -22.03 -11.80 -35.77
CA ASP A 221 -21.83 -10.62 -34.92
C ASP A 221 -21.98 -10.98 -33.43
N ALA A 222 -23.01 -11.76 -33.08
CA ALA A 222 -23.24 -12.23 -31.72
C ALA A 222 -22.10 -13.12 -31.22
N ALA A 223 -21.62 -14.05 -32.06
CA ALA A 223 -20.48 -14.91 -31.74
C ALA A 223 -19.20 -14.09 -31.51
N THR A 224 -18.94 -13.10 -32.36
CA THR A 224 -17.78 -12.22 -32.23
C THR A 224 -17.84 -11.39 -30.95
N LEU A 225 -19.01 -10.82 -30.64
CA LEU A 225 -19.21 -10.05 -29.41
C LEU A 225 -19.05 -10.90 -28.16
N ALA A 226 -19.58 -12.13 -28.17
CA ALA A 226 -19.43 -13.07 -27.07
C ALA A 226 -17.95 -13.44 -26.83
N ALA A 227 -17.20 -13.71 -27.89
CA ALA A 227 -15.76 -14.00 -27.80
C ALA A 227 -14.97 -12.81 -27.24
N ALA A 228 -15.27 -11.59 -27.68
CA ALA A 228 -14.64 -10.38 -27.19
C ALA A 228 -14.92 -10.15 -25.69
N LYS A 229 -16.18 -10.30 -25.25
CA LYS A 229 -16.54 -10.21 -23.83
C LYS A 229 -15.81 -11.25 -22.99
N GLY A 230 -15.81 -12.52 -23.42
CA GLY A 230 -15.11 -13.59 -22.72
C GLY A 230 -13.61 -13.33 -22.58
N TYR A 231 -12.97 -12.77 -23.61
CA TYR A 231 -11.58 -12.35 -23.54
C TYR A 231 -11.37 -11.24 -22.50
N THR A 232 -12.18 -10.18 -22.55
CA THR A 232 -12.09 -9.07 -21.59
C THR A 232 -12.33 -9.52 -20.15
N ASP A 233 -13.35 -10.33 -19.89
CA ASP A 233 -13.67 -10.84 -18.55
C ASP A 233 -12.53 -11.67 -17.97
N THR A 234 -11.87 -12.47 -18.81
CA THR A 234 -10.68 -13.25 -18.41
C THR A 234 -9.53 -12.34 -18.02
N GLN A 235 -9.24 -11.31 -18.82
CA GLN A 235 -8.14 -10.37 -18.53
C GLN A 235 -8.41 -9.56 -17.25
N VAL A 236 -9.64 -9.09 -17.08
CA VAL A 236 -10.06 -8.34 -15.87
C VAL A 236 -9.95 -9.22 -14.62
N SER A 237 -10.38 -10.47 -14.70
CA SER A 237 -10.31 -11.41 -13.58
C SER A 237 -8.85 -11.74 -13.22
N ALA A 238 -7.99 -11.96 -14.21
CA ALA A 238 -6.57 -12.21 -14.01
C ALA A 238 -5.85 -11.03 -13.35
N GLU A 239 -6.16 -9.79 -13.78
CA GLU A 239 -5.62 -8.58 -13.18
C GLU A 239 -6.12 -8.37 -11.74
N ALA A 240 -7.41 -8.64 -11.48
CA ALA A 240 -7.97 -8.57 -10.14
C ALA A 240 -7.27 -9.55 -9.18
N GLN A 241 -6.95 -10.76 -9.63
CA GLN A 241 -6.17 -11.71 -8.82
C GLN A 241 -4.74 -11.24 -8.56
N LYS A 242 -4.02 -10.74 -9.58
CA LYS A 242 -2.67 -10.19 -9.40
C LYS A 242 -2.63 -9.08 -8.34
N ARG A 243 -3.64 -8.20 -8.34
CA ARG A 243 -3.77 -7.14 -7.35
C ARG A 243 -4.01 -7.69 -5.95
N ALA A 244 -4.93 -8.65 -5.81
CA ALA A 244 -5.20 -9.29 -4.52
C ALA A 244 -3.96 -10.03 -3.97
N ASP A 245 -3.22 -10.73 -4.82
CA ASP A 245 -1.98 -11.40 -4.45
C ASP A 245 -0.91 -10.41 -3.99
N GLU A 246 -0.78 -9.29 -4.70
CA GLU A 246 0.16 -8.22 -4.35
C GLU A 246 -0.23 -7.51 -3.05
N ASP A 247 -1.51 -7.19 -2.85
CA ASP A 247 -2.02 -6.61 -1.60
C ASP A 247 -1.75 -7.54 -0.40
N ASN A 248 -1.98 -8.84 -0.56
CA ASN A 248 -1.68 -9.85 0.46
C ASN A 248 -0.16 -9.92 0.75
N ARG A 249 0.68 -9.87 -0.29
CA ARG A 249 2.14 -9.87 -0.15
C ARG A 249 2.63 -8.64 0.60
N VAL A 250 2.13 -7.46 0.25
CA VAL A 250 2.46 -6.19 0.90
C VAL A 250 2.01 -6.19 2.35
N LEU A 251 0.78 -6.62 2.64
CA LEU A 251 0.24 -6.72 4.00
C LEU A 251 1.07 -7.67 4.87
N SER A 252 1.41 -8.85 4.35
CA SER A 252 2.25 -9.83 5.05
C SER A 252 3.64 -9.25 5.34
N THR A 253 4.27 -8.61 4.36
CA THR A 253 5.59 -7.97 4.52
C THR A 253 5.55 -6.87 5.59
N ALA A 254 4.55 -5.98 5.54
CA ALA A 254 4.38 -4.91 6.51
C ALA A 254 4.12 -5.44 7.93
N THR A 255 3.30 -6.48 8.05
CA THR A 255 3.01 -7.14 9.33
C THR A 255 4.27 -7.77 9.92
N ASN A 256 5.05 -8.49 9.12
CA ASN A 256 6.30 -9.11 9.57
C ASN A 256 7.33 -8.07 10.00
N HIS A 257 7.50 -6.99 9.23
CA HIS A 257 8.38 -5.89 9.60
C HIS A 257 7.96 -5.25 10.94
N THR A 258 6.67 -5.00 11.12
CA THR A 258 6.13 -4.42 12.37
C THR A 258 6.33 -5.37 13.55
N ASN A 259 6.04 -6.66 13.37
CA ASN A 259 6.26 -7.67 14.40
C ASN A 259 7.74 -7.77 14.80
N GLN A 260 8.65 -7.74 13.82
CA GLN A 260 10.08 -7.76 14.09
C GLN A 260 10.53 -6.49 14.84
N ALA A 261 10.05 -5.32 14.44
CA ALA A 261 10.36 -4.06 15.13
C ALA A 261 9.88 -4.08 16.59
N VAL A 262 8.66 -4.56 16.83
CA VAL A 262 8.10 -4.71 18.19
C VAL A 262 8.89 -5.74 19.01
N ALA A 263 9.27 -6.87 18.41
CA ALA A 263 10.08 -7.88 19.08
C ALA A 263 11.47 -7.34 19.45
N ASN A 264 12.11 -6.61 18.55
CA ASN A 264 13.40 -5.96 18.81
C ASN A 264 13.30 -4.94 19.95
N GLU A 265 12.29 -4.06 19.92
CA GLU A 265 12.04 -3.08 20.99
C GLU A 265 11.78 -3.75 22.33
N ALA A 266 10.98 -4.82 22.36
CA ALA A 266 10.70 -5.59 23.58
C ALA A 266 11.99 -6.22 24.15
N GLN A 267 12.87 -6.74 23.28
CA GLN A 267 14.17 -7.28 23.70
C GLN A 267 15.07 -6.18 24.27
N THR A 268 15.17 -5.03 23.61
CA THR A 268 15.99 -3.91 24.09
C THR A 268 15.50 -3.42 25.45
N ARG A 269 14.18 -3.26 25.64
CA ARG A 269 13.60 -2.89 26.95
C ARG A 269 13.87 -3.95 28.02
N GLY A 270 13.72 -5.23 27.70
CA GLY A 270 14.00 -6.31 28.65
C GLY A 270 15.46 -6.37 29.09
N GLN A 271 16.40 -6.08 28.18
CA GLN A 271 17.82 -5.96 28.51
C GLN A 271 18.10 -4.76 29.41
N GLU A 272 17.47 -3.63 29.11
CA GLU A 272 17.62 -2.40 29.88
C GLU A 272 17.01 -2.52 31.29
N ASP A 273 15.82 -3.10 31.42
CA ASP A 273 15.18 -3.38 32.70
C ASP A 273 16.07 -4.30 33.56
N ALA A 274 16.66 -5.35 32.95
CA ALA A 274 17.59 -6.25 33.65
C ALA A 274 18.88 -5.54 34.08
N ARG A 275 19.43 -4.65 33.25
CA ARG A 275 20.61 -3.83 33.58
C ARG A 275 20.32 -2.90 34.76
N VAL A 276 19.23 -2.15 34.70
CA VAL A 276 18.82 -1.21 35.76
C VAL A 276 18.53 -1.94 37.06
N LEU A 277 17.88 -3.11 37.00
CA LEU A 277 17.65 -3.94 38.18
C LEU A 277 18.97 -4.45 38.78
N GLY A 278 19.93 -4.88 37.95
CA GLY A 278 21.26 -5.26 38.38
C GLY A 278 22.00 -4.13 39.09
N GLU A 279 22.03 -2.94 38.48
CA GLU A 279 22.64 -1.74 39.08
C GLU A 279 21.99 -1.35 40.41
N ALA A 280 20.66 -1.44 40.50
CA ALA A 280 19.94 -1.18 41.74
C ALA A 280 20.29 -2.18 42.85
N ILE A 281 20.41 -3.48 42.52
CA ILE A 281 20.84 -4.53 43.45
C ILE A 281 22.27 -4.27 43.92
N ASP A 282 23.19 -3.95 43.00
CA ASP A 282 24.59 -3.67 43.34
C ASP A 282 24.71 -2.45 44.25
N HIS A 283 23.96 -1.38 43.97
CA HIS A 283 23.92 -0.21 44.83
C HIS A 283 23.39 -0.55 46.23
N ALA A 284 22.31 -1.33 46.33
CA ALA A 284 21.80 -1.79 47.62
C ALA A 284 22.82 -2.65 48.38
N ASN A 285 23.51 -3.56 47.70
CA ASN A 285 24.57 -4.39 48.29
C ASN A 285 25.74 -3.55 48.80
N GLN A 286 26.16 -2.53 48.05
CA GLN A 286 27.19 -1.59 48.48
C GLN A 286 26.78 -0.81 49.73
N GLN A 287 25.52 -0.34 49.80
CA GLN A 287 25.00 0.34 50.99
C GLN A 287 24.98 -0.59 52.21
N VAL A 288 24.51 -1.84 52.05
CA VAL A 288 24.52 -2.85 53.13
C VAL A 288 25.94 -3.15 53.57
N ALA A 289 26.90 -3.29 52.66
CA ALA A 289 28.30 -3.53 52.98
C ALA A 289 28.93 -2.34 53.72
N ALA A 290 28.64 -1.10 53.30
CA ALA A 290 29.10 0.11 53.97
C ALA A 290 28.54 0.22 55.40
N GLU A 291 27.26 -0.07 55.59
CA GLU A 291 26.63 -0.13 56.92
C GLU A 291 27.26 -1.23 57.79
N ALA A 292 27.52 -2.41 57.24
CA ALA A 292 28.20 -3.48 57.96
C ALA A 292 29.62 -3.07 58.40
N GLN A 293 30.38 -2.41 57.53
CA GLN A 293 31.69 -1.86 57.86
C GLN A 293 31.61 -0.79 58.95
N ALA A 294 30.61 0.10 58.88
CA ALA A 294 30.38 1.12 59.90
C ALA A 294 30.07 0.50 61.27
N ARG A 295 29.25 -0.56 61.31
CA ARG A 295 28.98 -1.32 62.53
C ARG A 295 30.24 -1.99 63.08
N HIS A 296 31.01 -2.68 62.24
CA HIS A 296 32.27 -3.29 62.66
C HIS A 296 33.28 -2.26 63.19
N ALA A 297 33.39 -1.10 62.54
CA ALA A 297 34.24 0.00 63.02
C ALA A 297 33.73 0.56 64.37
N GLY A 298 32.41 0.69 64.53
CA GLY A 298 31.77 1.10 65.77
C GLY A 298 31.99 0.10 66.92
N ASP A 299 31.87 -1.19 66.65
CA ASP A 299 32.14 -2.27 67.60
C ASP A 299 33.62 -2.28 68.01
N ALA A 300 34.53 -2.15 67.04
CA ALA A 300 35.97 -2.06 67.30
C ALA A 300 36.32 -0.82 68.14
N ALA A 301 35.73 0.33 67.86
CA ALA A 301 35.90 1.56 68.64
C ALA A 301 35.36 1.41 70.07
N THR A 302 34.19 0.77 70.23
CA THR A 302 33.59 0.49 71.53
C THR A 302 34.47 -0.45 72.36
N LEU A 303 34.99 -1.52 71.74
CA LEU A 303 35.92 -2.45 72.38
C LEU A 303 37.23 -1.75 72.77
N ALA A 304 37.81 -0.94 71.88
CA ALA A 304 39.02 -0.18 72.17
C ALA A 304 38.80 0.80 73.35
N SER A 305 37.66 1.50 73.37
CA SER A 305 37.28 2.38 74.48
C SER A 305 37.13 1.61 75.80
N ALA A 306 36.49 0.44 75.77
CA ALA A 306 36.32 -0.42 76.95
C ALA A 306 37.66 -0.96 77.47
N ASN A 307 38.55 -1.40 76.58
CA ASN A 307 39.89 -1.84 76.93
C ASN A 307 40.69 -0.68 77.54
N ASN A 308 40.73 0.48 76.88
CA ASN A 308 41.41 1.67 77.42
C ASN A 308 40.90 2.06 78.80
N HIS A 309 39.58 2.04 79.03
CA HIS A 309 39.02 2.31 80.35
C HIS A 309 39.49 1.28 81.38
N THR A 310 39.44 -0.01 81.04
CA THR A 310 39.84 -1.10 81.92
C THR A 310 41.33 -1.03 82.23
N ASP A 311 42.17 -0.80 81.23
CA ASP A 311 43.62 -0.64 81.36
C ASP A 311 43.98 0.58 82.21
N SER A 312 43.30 1.72 81.99
CA SER A 312 43.45 2.91 82.84
C SER A 312 43.06 2.61 84.28
N ALA A 313 41.94 1.92 84.51
CA ALA A 313 41.51 1.55 85.86
C ALA A 313 42.51 0.60 86.54
N ILE A 314 43.04 -0.40 85.81
CA ILE A 314 44.09 -1.31 86.29
C ILE A 314 45.36 -0.52 86.63
N LYS A 315 45.81 0.41 85.76
CA LYS A 315 46.97 1.27 86.02
C LYS A 315 46.76 2.14 87.27
N THR A 316 45.58 2.72 87.44
CA THR A 316 45.25 3.52 88.64
C THR A 316 45.27 2.66 89.91
N GLU A 317 44.69 1.47 89.88
CA GLU A 317 44.71 0.53 91.01
C GLU A 317 46.14 0.05 91.32
N ALA A 318 46.94 -0.27 90.29
CA ALA A 318 48.34 -0.65 90.47
C ALA A 318 49.16 0.48 91.11
N LYS A 319 48.99 1.72 90.63
CA LYS A 319 49.60 2.93 91.22
C LYS A 319 49.15 3.12 92.68
N ALA A 320 47.88 2.89 92.98
CA ALA A 320 47.36 2.97 94.35
C ALA A 320 47.96 1.90 95.27
N ARG A 321 48.22 0.68 94.76
CA ARG A 321 48.95 -0.37 95.49
C ARG A 321 50.40 0.03 95.73
N GLU A 322 51.11 0.51 94.71
CA GLU A 322 52.49 1.01 94.86
C GLU A 322 52.59 2.15 95.89
N ASP A 323 51.68 3.12 95.84
CA ASP A 323 51.62 4.23 96.80
C ASP A 323 51.27 3.73 98.21
N GLY A 324 50.39 2.74 98.32
CA GLY A 324 50.05 2.06 99.57
C GLY A 324 51.23 1.29 100.17
N ASP A 325 51.97 0.56 99.35
CA ASP A 325 53.19 -0.16 99.75
C ASP A 325 54.28 0.82 100.18
N ALA A 326 54.48 1.92 99.43
CA ALA A 326 55.40 2.99 99.79
C ALA A 326 55.01 3.66 101.12
N THR A 327 53.72 3.90 101.35
CA THR A 327 53.20 4.44 102.62
C THR A 327 53.43 3.49 103.78
N THR A 328 53.20 2.19 103.58
CA THR A 328 53.42 1.14 104.58
C THR A 328 54.90 1.03 104.93
N LEU A 329 55.78 1.02 103.92
CA LEU A 329 57.23 1.01 104.09
C LEU A 329 57.71 2.26 104.84
N LYS A 330 57.23 3.45 104.45
CA LYS A 330 57.56 4.71 105.15
C LYS A 330 57.11 4.67 106.61
N THR A 331 55.89 4.21 106.89
CA THR A 331 55.38 4.08 108.26
C THR A 331 56.22 3.10 109.08
N ALA A 332 56.63 1.98 108.48
CA ALA A 332 57.53 1.04 109.12
C ALA A 332 58.91 1.67 109.40
N GLN A 333 59.49 2.41 108.45
CA GLN A 333 60.74 3.15 108.64
C GLN A 333 60.61 4.20 109.75
N ASP A 334 59.56 5.02 109.76
CA ASP A 334 59.31 6.04 110.78
C ASP A 334 59.18 5.42 112.18
N HIS A 335 58.48 4.28 112.29
CA HIS A 335 58.38 3.51 113.54
C HIS A 335 59.74 2.96 113.98
N THR A 336 60.54 2.43 113.04
CA THR A 336 61.86 1.88 113.33
C THR A 336 62.83 2.99 113.77
N ASN A 337 62.81 4.13 113.07
CA ASN A 337 63.59 5.32 113.41
C ASN A 337 63.18 5.88 114.77
N SER A 338 61.88 6.02 115.06
CA SER A 338 61.43 6.45 116.40
C SER A 338 61.91 5.52 117.51
N ARG A 339 61.98 4.20 117.27
CA ARG A 339 62.54 3.25 118.23
C ARG A 339 64.06 3.42 118.40
N VAL A 340 64.78 3.69 117.32
CA VAL A 340 66.23 3.96 117.35
C VAL A 340 66.51 5.28 118.07
N ASP A 341 65.73 6.33 117.79
CA ASP A 341 65.84 7.64 118.44
C ASP A 341 65.52 7.53 119.94
N ALA A 342 64.50 6.76 120.32
CA ALA A 342 64.17 6.50 121.73
C ALA A 342 65.29 5.74 122.46
N GLU A 343 65.92 4.77 121.80
CA GLU A 343 67.09 4.05 122.32
C GLU A 343 68.32 4.98 122.45
N ALA A 344 68.55 5.85 121.46
CA ALA A 344 69.63 6.85 121.52
C ALA A 344 69.42 7.84 122.67
N GLN A 345 68.17 8.30 122.88
CA GLN A 345 67.80 9.15 124.01
C GLN A 345 68.01 8.43 125.35
N ALA A 346 67.63 7.15 125.44
CA ALA A 346 67.84 6.35 126.64
C ALA A 346 69.34 6.19 126.98
N ARG A 347 70.22 6.08 125.97
CA ARG A 347 71.68 6.11 126.18
C ARG A 347 72.17 7.46 126.67
N ALA A 348 71.72 8.56 126.04
CA ALA A 348 72.10 9.91 126.47
C ALA A 348 71.66 10.22 127.91
N ASP A 349 70.45 9.82 128.29
CA ASP A 349 69.93 9.96 129.66
C ASP A 349 70.73 9.10 130.66
N GLY A 350 71.13 7.88 130.25
CA GLY A 350 71.98 6.99 131.04
C GLY A 350 73.40 7.54 131.25
N ASP A 351 74.00 8.12 130.21
CA ASP A 351 75.30 8.79 130.28
C ASP A 351 75.25 10.00 131.22
N ALA A 352 74.19 10.80 131.13
CA ALA A 352 73.95 11.96 132.00
C ALA A 352 73.79 11.56 133.49
N ALA A 353 73.06 10.47 133.77
CA ALA A 353 72.88 9.95 135.12
C ALA A 353 74.21 9.42 135.71
N THR A 354 75.02 8.75 134.90
CA THR A 354 76.34 8.24 135.32
C THR A 354 77.30 9.38 135.67
N LEU A 355 77.29 10.47 134.89
CA LEU A 355 78.08 11.66 135.16
C LEU A 355 77.64 12.41 136.43
N ALA A 356 76.32 12.45 136.70
CA ALA A 356 75.77 13.04 137.92
C ALA A 356 76.20 12.23 139.16
N SER A 357 76.09 10.91 139.13
CA SER A 357 76.55 10.02 140.20
C SER A 357 78.06 10.15 140.49
N ALA A 358 78.87 10.29 139.44
CA ALA A 358 80.32 10.50 139.60
C ALA A 358 80.67 11.85 140.28
N LYS A 359 79.92 12.92 139.97
CA LYS A 359 80.09 14.23 140.64
C LYS A 359 79.75 14.17 142.12
N ASP A 360 78.64 13.53 142.49
CA ASP A 360 78.21 13.40 143.88
C ASP A 360 79.20 12.59 144.73
N HIS A 361 79.76 11.52 144.16
CA HIS A 361 80.79 10.72 144.82
C HIS A 361 82.10 11.50 145.04
N THR A 362 82.46 12.39 144.11
CA THR A 362 83.70 13.17 144.23
C THR A 362 83.55 14.28 145.26
N ASN A 363 82.42 14.98 145.27
CA ASN A 363 82.14 16.04 146.23
C ASN A 363 82.08 15.51 147.67
N SER A 364 81.43 14.36 147.89
CA SER A 364 81.34 13.73 149.22
C SER A 364 82.69 13.33 149.82
N ARG A 365 83.71 13.04 148.99
CA ARG A 365 85.07 12.72 149.46
C ARG A 365 85.88 13.95 149.84
N VAL A 366 85.64 15.08 149.16
CA VAL A 366 86.32 16.35 149.47
C VAL A 366 85.80 16.95 150.76
N ASP A 367 84.49 16.85 151.01
CA ASP A 367 83.87 17.35 152.24
C ASP A 367 84.32 16.57 153.48
N ALA A 368 84.55 15.26 153.36
CA ALA A 368 85.06 14.41 154.45
C ALA A 368 86.53 14.73 154.84
N GLU A 369 87.38 15.06 153.86
CA GLU A 369 88.78 15.46 154.08
C GLU A 369 88.88 16.83 154.79
N ALA A 370 87.97 17.75 154.46
CA ALA A 370 87.89 19.07 155.10
C ALA A 370 87.46 18.97 156.58
N GLN A 371 86.58 18.03 156.91
CA GLN A 371 86.11 17.80 158.28
C GLN A 371 87.20 17.18 159.18
N ALA A 372 88.01 16.28 158.65
CA ALA A 372 89.11 15.65 159.40
C ALA A 372 90.22 16.62 159.81
N ARG A 373 90.47 17.70 159.03
CA ARG A 373 91.47 18.72 159.39
C ARG A 373 90.98 19.67 160.49
N ALA A 374 89.69 19.96 160.55
CA ALA A 374 89.11 20.81 161.59
C ALA A 374 89.10 20.15 162.99
N GLU A 375 88.99 18.82 163.06
CA GLU A 375 88.98 18.06 164.32
C GLU A 375 90.38 17.83 164.90
N GLY A 376 91.44 17.87 164.07
CA GLY A 376 92.83 17.74 164.52
C GLY A 376 93.35 18.95 165.30
N ASP A 377 92.92 20.16 164.94
CA ASP A 377 93.40 21.41 165.55
C ASP A 377 92.76 21.69 166.94
N ALA A 378 91.66 21.01 167.29
CA ALA A 378 90.93 21.24 168.55
C ALA A 378 91.39 20.37 169.74
N ALA A 379 92.30 19.39 169.56
CA ALA A 379 92.45 18.28 170.52
C ALA A 379 93.62 18.32 171.53
N SER A 380 94.62 19.22 171.48
CA SER A 380 95.83 19.03 172.35
C SER A 380 96.39 20.25 173.08
N SER A 381 95.74 21.41 173.02
CA SER A 381 96.01 22.57 173.90
C SER A 381 95.48 22.38 175.35
N ALA A 382 94.84 21.25 175.66
CA ALA A 382 94.18 21.01 176.95
C ALA A 382 94.65 19.73 177.66
N ARG A 383 95.83 19.77 178.30
CA ARG A 383 96.14 19.15 179.63
C ARG A 383 97.65 19.02 179.93
N ARG A 384 98.25 20.13 180.39
CA ARG A 384 99.13 20.13 181.58
C ARG A 384 98.24 20.36 182.81
N SER A 385 98.59 19.73 183.94
CA SER A 385 98.17 20.00 185.33
C SER A 385 97.11 19.10 186.02
N ILE A 386 97.64 18.27 186.94
CA ILE A 386 97.19 17.96 188.32
C ILE A 386 96.18 16.82 188.57
N MET A 387 96.76 15.66 188.93
CA MET A 387 96.59 14.85 190.15
C MET A 387 95.18 14.62 190.77
N ARG A 388 94.84 13.32 190.88
CA ARG A 388 94.01 12.61 191.87
C ARG A 388 92.47 12.76 191.85
N ILE A 389 91.86 11.56 191.99
CA ILE A 389 90.63 11.24 192.76
C ILE A 389 89.27 11.37 192.05
N SER A 390 88.58 10.23 192.06
CA SER A 390 87.14 9.94 191.90
C SER A 390 86.14 11.11 191.78
N LYS A 391 85.17 10.99 190.86
CA LYS A 391 83.73 11.06 191.21
C LYS A 391 82.78 10.77 190.04
N TRP A 392 81.83 9.92 190.38
CA TRP A 392 80.56 9.60 189.73
C TRP A 392 79.62 10.80 189.53
N ARG A 393 78.90 10.83 188.38
CA ARG A 393 77.45 11.19 188.16
C ARG A 393 76.93 12.56 188.67
N PRO A 394 75.66 12.99 188.40
CA PRO A 394 74.69 12.67 187.32
C PRO A 394 73.89 13.90 186.77
N ARG A 395 72.98 13.61 185.81
CA ARG A 395 71.68 14.27 185.51
C ARG A 395 71.67 15.73 185.04
N LEU A 396 71.12 15.95 183.83
CA LEU A 396 69.95 16.82 183.58
C LEU A 396 69.43 16.65 182.15
N LYS A 397 68.11 16.40 182.03
CA LYS A 397 67.24 16.60 180.84
C LYS A 397 67.23 18.11 180.51
N PRO A 398 66.98 18.59 179.27
CA PRO A 398 65.67 18.58 178.56
C PRO A 398 65.90 18.48 177.02
N ALA A 399 65.04 18.89 176.08
CA ALA A 399 63.63 18.64 175.81
C ALA A 399 63.40 18.94 174.30
N THR A 400 62.46 18.20 173.71
CA THR A 400 61.69 18.35 172.44
C THR A 400 61.57 19.76 171.80
N PRO A 401 61.45 19.83 170.46
CA PRO A 401 60.13 19.88 169.77
C PRO A 401 60.10 18.98 168.50
N ALA A 402 59.04 18.33 168.03
CA ALA A 402 57.60 18.63 167.93
C ALA A 402 57.23 19.74 166.92
N MET A 403 56.76 19.32 165.74
CA MET A 403 55.63 19.84 164.96
C MET A 403 55.40 21.36 164.83
N LEU A 404 55.43 21.83 163.58
CA LEU A 404 54.58 22.86 162.95
C LEU A 404 54.75 22.70 161.42
N GLN A 405 53.82 22.08 160.67
CA GLN A 405 52.72 22.74 159.93
C GLN A 405 53.16 24.08 159.29
N PRO A 406 52.89 24.26 157.98
CA PRO A 406 51.64 24.95 157.69
C PRO A 406 50.66 24.13 156.85
N TRP A 407 49.43 24.30 157.31
CA TRP A 407 48.13 23.88 156.85
C TRP A 407 47.63 24.86 155.79
N ARG A 408 46.91 24.33 154.79
CA ARG A 408 45.67 24.86 154.16
C ARG A 408 45.72 26.24 153.47
N ALA A 409 45.00 26.47 152.36
CA ALA A 409 43.60 26.12 152.17
C ALA A 409 43.12 26.17 150.70
N ARG A 410 42.09 25.35 150.42
CA ARG A 410 40.84 25.67 149.70
C ARG A 410 40.91 25.97 148.19
N THR A 411 40.43 25.06 147.33
CA THR A 411 39.03 24.73 146.94
C THR A 411 38.46 25.58 145.80
N THR A 412 37.87 24.85 144.84
CA THR A 412 36.60 25.08 144.10
C THR A 412 36.54 26.04 142.91
N THR A 413 36.03 25.44 141.82
CA THR A 413 35.07 25.95 140.82
C THR A 413 35.46 27.14 139.94
N LEU A 414 35.42 26.93 138.61
CA LEU A 414 34.33 27.38 137.72
C LEU A 414 34.66 26.91 136.28
N THR A 415 33.90 25.99 135.68
CA THR A 415 32.81 26.25 134.72
C THR A 415 33.04 27.41 133.74
N ALA A 416 33.27 27.07 132.47
CA ALA A 416 32.47 27.51 131.30
C ALA A 416 33.04 26.80 130.05
N ARG A 417 32.38 25.81 129.45
CA ARG A 417 31.27 25.93 128.46
C ARG A 417 31.51 27.00 127.39
N SER A 418 31.78 26.53 126.17
CA SER A 418 30.91 26.74 124.99
C SER A 418 31.52 25.95 123.82
N ARG A 419 30.86 24.90 123.31
CA ARG A 419 29.87 24.95 122.21
C ARG A 419 30.51 25.47 120.91
N LEU A 420 30.20 24.98 119.72
CA LEU A 420 29.42 23.87 119.16
C LEU A 420 29.42 24.17 117.64
N LYS A 421 29.34 23.11 116.83
CA LYS A 421 28.96 23.00 115.39
C LYS A 421 30.09 22.26 114.66
N ARG A 422 29.99 20.98 114.28
CA ARG A 422 28.85 20.14 113.86
C ARG A 422 28.03 20.79 112.74
N LYS A 423 28.29 20.43 111.48
CA LYS A 423 27.43 19.50 110.74
C LYS A 423 28.02 19.05 109.38
N PRO A 424 27.55 17.91 108.84
CA PRO A 424 28.25 17.05 107.88
C PRO A 424 27.41 16.65 106.64
N GLY A 425 27.96 15.74 105.83
CA GLY A 425 27.21 14.76 105.01
C GLY A 425 27.29 15.00 103.51
N LYS A 426 27.21 13.98 102.64
CA LYS A 426 27.11 12.51 102.79
C LYS A 426 27.13 11.95 101.34
N MET A 427 27.71 10.75 101.18
CA MET A 427 27.29 9.63 100.29
C MET A 427 27.04 9.90 98.79
N VAL A 428 27.82 9.30 97.85
CA VAL A 428 27.66 7.92 97.29
C VAL A 428 26.31 7.79 96.57
N THR A 429 26.20 7.57 95.24
CA THR A 429 26.48 6.38 94.39
C THR A 429 26.06 6.76 92.94
N ARG A 430 26.81 6.51 91.86
CA ARG A 430 26.88 5.28 91.01
C ARG A 430 26.02 5.33 89.73
N ARG A 431 26.74 5.14 88.61
CA ARG A 431 26.41 4.53 87.29
C ARG A 431 25.59 5.31 86.24
N ARG A 432 26.22 5.29 85.05
CA ARG A 432 25.75 5.18 83.66
C ARG A 432 24.25 5.18 83.41
#